data_AF-A0A7W0TM22-F1
#
_entry.id   AF-A0A7W0TM22-F1
#
_cell.length_a   1.000
_cell.length_b   1.000
_cell.length_c   1.000
_cell.angle_alpha   90.00
_cell.angle_beta   90.00
_cell.angle_gamma   90.00
#
_symmetry.space_group_name_H-M   'P 1'
#
loop_
_entity.id
_entity.type
_entity.pdbx_description
1 polymer ?
#
loop_
_entity_poly.entity_id
_entity_poly.type
_entity_poly.pdbx_seq_one_letter_code
_entity_poly.pdbx_strand_id
1 'polypeptide(L)'
;MSRWLQRGVTRRAVLGAALTLVVLGAAGWYFFGQSEPTPWNKPATVDGAIVRLTYTGSECQDSAEVEVDEDSSRVVITVKETVRARSCNDVGVPYDVEVRLDAPLSDRELVDGACQIPEYEGDVECGPSKVTVEPSES
;
A
#
# COMPACT_ATOMS: atom_id res chain seq x y z
N MET A 1 -18.94 30.83 44.89
CA MET A 1 -19.71 30.45 43.68
C MET A 1 -18.80 30.63 42.46
N SER A 2 -18.06 29.61 42.02
CA SER A 2 -17.15 29.77 40.85
C SER A 2 -16.65 28.48 40.19
N ARG A 3 -17.04 27.27 40.65
CA ARG A 3 -16.55 26.00 40.08
C ARG A 3 -17.40 25.44 38.92
N TRP A 4 -18.54 26.05 38.61
CA TRP A 4 -19.46 25.55 37.57
C TRP A 4 -19.21 26.13 36.17
N LEU A 5 -18.65 27.34 36.05
CA LEU A 5 -18.37 28.00 34.76
C LEU A 5 -17.10 27.48 34.06
N GLN A 6 -16.11 26.97 34.81
CA GLN A 6 -14.85 26.49 34.23
C GLN A 6 -14.97 25.15 33.48
N ARG A 7 -15.94 24.29 33.84
CA ARG A 7 -16.11 22.96 33.23
C ARG A 7 -16.77 23.00 31.84
N GLY A 8 -17.64 23.98 31.60
CA GLY A 8 -18.34 24.13 30.31
C GLY A 8 -17.45 24.71 29.21
N VAL A 9 -16.57 25.66 29.58
CA VAL A 9 -15.64 26.31 28.65
C VAL A 9 -14.52 25.36 28.23
N THR A 10 -13.96 24.58 29.16
CA THR A 10 -12.92 23.58 28.87
C THR A 10 -13.45 22.46 27.97
N ARG A 11 -14.66 21.94 28.19
CA ARG A 11 -15.25 20.92 27.31
C ARG A 11 -15.48 21.42 25.88
N ARG A 12 -15.94 22.66 25.69
CA ARG A 12 -16.15 23.25 24.35
C ARG A 12 -14.84 23.52 23.62
N ALA A 13 -13.81 23.99 24.33
CA ALA A 13 -12.48 24.21 23.76
C ALA A 13 -11.82 22.88 23.34
N VAL A 14 -11.94 21.83 24.16
CA VAL A 14 -11.43 20.49 23.83
C VAL A 14 -12.17 19.87 22.64
N LEU A 15 -13.49 19.99 22.58
CA LEU A 15 -14.29 19.53 21.44
C LEU A 15 -13.94 20.29 20.15
N GLY A 16 -13.75 21.61 20.23
CA GLY A 16 -13.33 22.42 19.09
C GLY A 16 -11.94 22.05 18.57
N ALA A 17 -10.98 21.85 19.47
CA ALA A 17 -9.64 21.41 19.09
C ALA A 17 -9.65 20.00 18.46
N ALA A 18 -10.41 19.07 19.03
CA ALA A 18 -10.55 17.71 18.48
C ALA A 18 -11.16 17.72 17.07
N LEU A 19 -12.23 18.47 16.85
CA LEU A 19 -12.84 18.64 15.53
C LEU A 19 -11.86 19.24 14.51
N THR A 20 -11.08 20.23 14.92
CA THR A 20 -10.08 20.87 14.04
C THR A 20 -9.00 19.87 13.64
N LEU A 21 -8.51 19.04 14.57
CA LEU A 21 -7.54 17.99 14.27
C LEU A 21 -8.11 16.90 13.35
N VAL A 22 -9.37 16.51 13.53
CA VAL A 22 -10.05 15.55 12.64
C VAL A 22 -10.20 16.12 11.23
N VAL A 23 -10.61 17.39 11.10
CA VAL A 23 -10.74 18.05 9.81
C VAL A 23 -9.38 18.21 9.12
N LEU A 24 -8.34 18.60 9.87
CA LEU A 24 -6.98 18.70 9.33
C LEU A 24 -6.40 17.33 8.96
N GLY A 25 -6.70 16.29 9.72
CA GLY A 25 -6.32 14.91 9.39
C GLY A 25 -7.01 14.40 8.13
N ALA A 26 -8.33 14.63 8.01
CA ALA A 26 -9.11 14.26 6.83
C ALA A 26 -8.68 15.07 5.58
N ALA A 27 -8.42 16.37 5.75
CA ALA A 27 -7.89 17.21 4.68
C ALA A 27 -6.47 16.78 4.27
N GLY A 28 -5.60 16.51 5.23
CA GLY A 28 -4.28 15.92 4.98
C GLY A 28 -4.42 14.65 4.14
N TRP A 29 -5.26 13.72 4.58
CA TRP A 29 -5.48 12.48 3.86
C TRP A 29 -5.99 12.69 2.42
N TYR A 30 -6.89 13.66 2.22
CA TYR A 30 -7.37 14.03 0.89
C TYR A 30 -6.28 14.69 0.01
N PHE A 31 -5.38 15.49 0.61
CA PHE A 31 -4.34 16.22 -0.12
C PHE A 31 -3.08 15.38 -0.40
N PHE A 32 -2.79 14.35 0.39
CA PHE A 32 -1.61 13.49 0.19
C PHE A 32 -1.77 12.50 -0.98
N GLY A 33 -2.92 12.48 -1.66
CA GLY A 33 -3.20 11.59 -2.80
C GLY A 33 -3.76 10.26 -2.32
N GLN A 34 -4.68 9.69 -3.11
CA GLN A 34 -5.16 8.34 -2.87
C GLN A 34 -4.16 7.39 -3.54
N SER A 35 -3.49 6.58 -2.75
CA SER A 35 -2.62 5.54 -3.28
C SER A 35 -3.49 4.37 -3.75
N GLU A 36 -3.30 3.96 -4.99
CA GLU A 36 -4.06 2.89 -5.64
C GLU A 36 -3.23 1.60 -5.65
N PRO A 37 -3.81 0.45 -5.27
CA PRO A 37 -3.12 -0.83 -5.39
C PRO A 37 -2.71 -1.11 -6.84
N THR A 38 -1.46 -1.52 -7.04
CA THR A 38 -0.93 -1.83 -8.37
C THR A 38 -0.42 -3.27 -8.38
N PRO A 39 -1.00 -4.16 -9.21
CA PRO A 39 -0.48 -5.51 -9.39
C PRO A 39 1.00 -5.46 -9.78
N TRP A 40 1.83 -6.23 -9.08
CA TRP A 40 3.24 -6.32 -9.43
C TRP A 40 3.48 -7.40 -10.49
N ASN A 41 4.59 -7.28 -11.22
CA ASN A 41 4.98 -8.17 -12.32
C ASN A 41 5.49 -9.51 -11.76
N LYS A 42 4.95 -10.61 -12.26
CA LYS A 42 5.32 -11.97 -11.85
C LYS A 42 6.37 -12.56 -12.81
N PRO A 43 7.27 -13.43 -12.34
CA PRO A 43 7.48 -13.81 -10.93
C PRO A 43 8.36 -12.79 -10.16
N ALA A 44 8.28 -12.83 -8.83
CA ALA A 44 9.21 -12.15 -7.93
C ALA A 44 10.42 -13.04 -7.60
N THR A 45 11.56 -12.42 -7.31
CA THR A 45 12.78 -13.10 -6.85
C THR A 45 12.84 -13.08 -5.33
N VAL A 46 13.17 -14.21 -4.70
CA VAL A 46 13.22 -14.34 -3.23
C VAL A 46 14.57 -14.88 -2.78
N ASP A 47 15.19 -14.19 -1.82
CA ASP A 47 16.43 -14.61 -1.14
C ASP A 47 16.24 -14.53 0.38
N GLY A 48 15.86 -15.66 0.99
CA GLY A 48 15.57 -15.76 2.41
C GLY A 48 14.40 -14.84 2.82
N ALA A 49 14.72 -13.72 3.48
CA ALA A 49 13.77 -12.72 3.93
C ALA A 49 13.70 -11.49 3.01
N ILE A 50 14.39 -11.50 1.87
CA ILE A 50 14.37 -10.41 0.89
C ILE A 50 13.53 -10.83 -0.30
N VAL A 51 12.50 -10.06 -0.61
CA VAL A 51 11.68 -10.22 -1.82
C VAL A 51 11.96 -9.05 -2.75
N ARG A 52 12.36 -9.34 -3.98
CA ARG A 52 12.57 -8.36 -5.04
C ARG A 52 11.43 -8.52 -6.05
N LEU A 53 10.74 -7.43 -6.31
CA LEU A 53 9.60 -7.39 -7.22
C LEU A 53 9.72 -6.18 -8.15
N THR A 54 9.19 -6.32 -9.36
CA THR A 54 9.02 -5.20 -10.28
C THR A 54 7.52 -4.95 -10.43
N TYR A 55 7.08 -3.72 -10.64
CA TYR A 55 5.70 -3.44 -11.04
C TYR A 55 5.68 -2.41 -12.17
N THR A 56 4.58 -2.36 -12.91
CA THR A 56 4.40 -1.37 -13.98
C THR A 56 3.53 -0.24 -13.44
N GLY A 57 4.13 0.91 -13.17
CA GLY A 57 3.44 2.11 -12.69
C GLY A 57 3.34 3.20 -13.76
N SER A 58 2.73 4.33 -13.43
CA SER A 58 2.65 5.50 -14.31
C SER A 58 4.00 6.22 -14.45
N GLU A 59 4.30 6.76 -15.63
CA GLU A 59 5.43 7.70 -15.79
C GLU A 59 5.31 8.96 -14.90
N CYS A 60 4.10 9.31 -14.44
CA CYS A 60 3.85 10.45 -13.55
C CYS A 60 3.65 10.03 -12.10
N GLN A 61 4.04 8.81 -11.74
CA GLN A 61 4.08 8.38 -10.35
C GLN A 61 4.84 9.42 -9.49
N ASP A 62 4.18 9.89 -8.44
CA ASP A 62 4.79 10.79 -7.44
C ASP A 62 5.52 9.98 -6.36
N SER A 63 4.89 8.89 -5.90
CA SER A 63 5.44 7.98 -4.91
C SER A 63 4.84 6.58 -5.04
N ALA A 64 5.48 5.60 -4.41
CA ALA A 64 4.88 4.30 -4.15
C ALA A 64 5.10 3.90 -2.69
N GLU A 65 4.11 3.22 -2.13
CA GLU A 65 4.12 2.60 -0.81
C GLU A 65 4.02 1.09 -0.97
N VAL A 66 4.60 0.36 -0.02
CA VAL A 66 4.50 -1.10 0.02
C VAL A 66 3.91 -1.49 1.36
N GLU A 67 2.75 -2.15 1.32
CA GLU A 67 2.14 -2.77 2.48
C GLU A 67 2.50 -4.26 2.50
N VAL A 68 2.93 -4.73 3.67
CA VAL A 68 3.31 -6.13 3.90
C VAL A 68 2.45 -6.66 5.05
N ASP A 69 1.70 -7.72 4.80
CA ASP A 69 0.98 -8.49 5.82
C ASP A 69 1.57 -9.90 5.88
N GLU A 70 2.13 -10.24 7.05
CA GLU A 70 2.81 -11.52 7.27
C GLU A 70 2.05 -12.37 8.28
N ASP A 71 1.69 -13.57 7.86
CA ASP A 71 1.22 -14.62 8.76
C ASP A 71 2.09 -15.89 8.64
N SER A 72 1.71 -16.93 9.39
CA SER A 72 2.48 -18.18 9.44
C SER A 72 2.40 -19.01 8.16
N SER A 73 1.43 -18.76 7.30
CA SER A 73 1.13 -19.52 6.09
C SER A 73 1.40 -18.74 4.80
N ARG A 74 1.30 -17.42 4.84
CA ARG A 74 1.44 -16.56 3.66
C ARG A 74 2.02 -15.19 4.01
N VAL A 75 2.53 -14.54 2.99
CA VAL A 75 3.01 -13.16 2.97
C VAL A 75 2.27 -12.46 1.85
N VAL A 76 1.52 -11.41 2.18
CA VAL A 76 0.82 -10.57 1.21
C VAL A 76 1.62 -9.29 1.03
N ILE A 77 2.07 -9.02 -0.19
CA ILE A 77 2.73 -7.77 -0.55
C ILE A 77 1.81 -6.99 -1.49
N THR A 78 1.47 -5.76 -1.11
CA THR A 78 0.67 -4.84 -1.91
C THR A 78 1.50 -3.61 -2.23
N VAL A 79 1.79 -3.39 -3.50
CA VAL A 79 2.34 -2.10 -3.96
C VAL A 79 1.18 -1.14 -4.14
N LYS A 80 1.33 0.10 -3.67
CA LYS A 80 0.36 1.17 -3.86
C LYS A 80 1.02 2.37 -4.51
N GLU A 81 0.59 2.70 -5.71
CA GLU A 81 1.09 3.84 -6.45
C GLU A 81 0.30 5.11 -6.12
N THR A 82 0.97 6.26 -5.97
CA THR A 82 0.33 7.56 -5.87
C THR A 82 0.65 8.40 -7.11
N VAL A 83 -0.37 8.76 -7.89
CA VAL A 83 -0.25 9.69 -9.02
C VAL A 83 -0.95 11.00 -8.68
N ARG A 84 -0.22 12.13 -8.69
CA ARG A 84 -0.79 13.48 -8.40
C ARG A 84 -0.92 14.37 -9.63
N ALA A 85 -0.41 13.95 -10.78
CA ALA A 85 -0.45 14.74 -12.00
C ALA A 85 -1.89 14.84 -12.54
N ARG A 86 -2.34 16.07 -12.84
CA ARG A 86 -3.68 16.31 -13.45
C ARG A 86 -3.78 15.87 -14.91
N SER A 87 -2.63 15.70 -15.56
CA SER A 87 -2.50 15.21 -16.92
C SER A 87 -1.20 14.43 -16.97
N CYS A 88 -1.30 13.16 -17.33
CA CYS A 88 -0.19 12.25 -17.55
C CYS A 88 -0.40 11.53 -18.87
N ASN A 89 0.66 11.14 -19.58
CA ASN A 89 0.45 10.20 -20.68
C ASN A 89 0.20 8.81 -20.08
N ASP A 90 -0.62 8.04 -20.78
CA ASP A 90 -0.93 6.66 -20.40
C ASP A 90 0.21 5.75 -20.85
N VAL A 91 1.35 5.86 -20.15
CA VAL A 91 2.58 5.10 -20.40
C VAL A 91 2.98 4.41 -19.12
N GLY A 92 3.05 3.08 -19.19
CA GLY A 92 3.56 2.23 -18.11
C GLY A 92 5.09 2.20 -18.07
N VAL A 93 5.66 2.39 -16.89
CA VAL A 93 7.09 2.39 -16.62
C VAL A 93 7.39 1.30 -15.57
N PRO A 94 8.43 0.47 -15.77
CA PRO A 94 8.82 -0.52 -14.78
C PRO A 94 9.54 0.12 -13.59
N TYR A 95 9.18 -0.31 -12.38
CA TYR A 95 9.81 0.09 -11.13
C TYR A 95 10.19 -1.12 -10.31
N ASP A 96 11.39 -1.10 -9.72
CA ASP A 96 11.88 -2.16 -8.84
C ASP A 96 11.65 -1.82 -7.37
N VAL A 97 11.28 -2.82 -6.60
CA VAL A 97 11.00 -2.74 -5.16
C VAL A 97 11.70 -3.90 -4.47
N GLU A 98 12.38 -3.57 -3.37
CA GLU A 98 12.95 -4.55 -2.46
C GLU A 98 12.19 -4.49 -1.13
N VAL A 99 11.65 -5.62 -0.72
CA VAL A 99 10.89 -5.78 0.52
C VAL A 99 11.64 -6.70 1.46
N ARG A 100 11.86 -6.25 2.69
CA ARG A 100 12.43 -7.07 3.75
C ARG A 100 11.33 -7.58 4.67
N LEU A 101 11.21 -8.89 4.76
CA LEU A 101 10.28 -9.60 5.61
C LEU A 101 10.82 -9.73 7.05
N ASP A 102 9.92 -9.90 8.00
CA ASP A 102 10.22 -10.16 9.41
C ASP A 102 10.86 -11.55 9.60
N ALA A 103 10.48 -12.51 8.76
CA ALA A 103 11.04 -13.87 8.71
C ALA A 103 11.31 -14.30 7.26
N PRO A 104 12.17 -15.31 7.02
CA PRO A 104 12.35 -15.86 5.68
C PRO A 104 11.03 -16.34 5.05
N LEU A 105 10.86 -16.22 3.74
CA LEU A 105 9.63 -16.67 3.06
C LEU A 105 9.43 -18.18 3.25
N SER A 106 10.48 -18.98 3.02
CA SER A 106 10.46 -20.44 3.20
C SER A 106 9.28 -21.08 2.43
N ASP A 107 8.47 -21.90 3.09
CA ASP A 107 7.29 -22.56 2.51
C ASP A 107 6.02 -21.67 2.52
N ARG A 108 6.11 -20.42 3.00
CA ARG A 108 4.96 -19.51 3.01
C ARG A 108 4.60 -19.09 1.58
N GLU A 109 3.31 -19.02 1.31
CA GLU A 109 2.82 -18.51 0.04
C GLU A 109 3.10 -17.00 -0.06
N LEU A 110 3.75 -16.55 -1.13
CA LEU A 110 3.80 -15.13 -1.45
C LEU A 110 2.59 -14.78 -2.34
N VAL A 111 1.88 -13.72 -1.98
CA VAL A 111 0.62 -13.32 -2.61
C VAL A 111 0.66 -11.85 -3.00
N ASP A 112 0.12 -11.52 -4.18
CA ASP A 112 -0.12 -10.15 -4.58
C ASP A 112 -1.40 -9.63 -3.93
N GLY A 113 -1.28 -8.63 -3.06
CA GLY A 113 -2.45 -8.04 -2.41
C GLY A 113 -3.36 -7.27 -3.36
N ALA A 114 -2.84 -6.67 -4.44
CA ALA A 114 -3.66 -6.01 -5.44
C ALA A 114 -4.56 -7.02 -6.17
N CYS A 115 -4.02 -8.19 -6.50
CA CYS A 115 -4.79 -9.27 -7.15
C CYS A 115 -5.88 -9.91 -6.28
N GLN A 116 -6.00 -9.54 -4.99
CA GLN A 116 -7.10 -9.95 -4.13
C GLN A 116 -8.30 -9.00 -4.18
N ILE A 117 -8.17 -7.87 -4.89
CA ILE A 117 -9.23 -6.87 -5.04
C ILE A 117 -9.97 -7.16 -6.35
N PRO A 118 -11.32 -7.28 -6.33
CA PRO A 118 -12.10 -7.66 -7.51
C PRO A 118 -11.89 -6.79 -8.75
N GLU A 119 -11.50 -5.52 -8.56
CA GLU A 119 -11.21 -4.59 -9.65
C GLU A 119 -10.04 -5.05 -10.54
N TYR A 120 -9.06 -5.78 -9.97
CA TYR A 120 -7.85 -6.20 -10.67
C TYR A 120 -7.87 -7.68 -11.11
N GLU A 121 -9.00 -8.38 -10.98
CA GLU A 121 -9.11 -9.80 -11.40
C GLU A 121 -8.83 -10.00 -12.90
N GLY A 122 -9.06 -8.97 -13.71
CA GLY A 122 -8.83 -8.98 -15.15
C GLY A 122 -7.40 -8.63 -15.57
N ASP A 123 -6.56 -8.15 -14.65
CA ASP A 123 -5.20 -7.73 -14.98
C ASP A 123 -4.34 -8.92 -15.37
N VAL A 124 -3.45 -8.68 -16.34
CA VAL A 124 -2.62 -9.76 -16.91
C VAL A 124 -1.68 -10.34 -15.87
N GLU A 125 -1.38 -9.60 -14.81
CA GLU A 125 -0.57 -9.96 -13.65
C GLU A 125 -1.32 -10.83 -12.63
N CYS A 126 -2.65 -10.85 -12.62
CA CYS A 126 -3.46 -11.50 -11.58
C CYS A 126 -4.05 -12.86 -11.98
N GLY A 127 -3.78 -13.33 -13.20
CA GLY A 127 -4.34 -14.58 -13.72
C GLY A 127 -3.95 -15.84 -12.93
N PRO A 128 -4.79 -16.90 -12.97
CA PRO A 128 -4.64 -18.12 -12.16
C PRO A 128 -3.41 -18.98 -12.50
N SER A 129 -2.76 -18.71 -13.64
CA SER A 129 -1.57 -19.43 -14.10
C SER A 129 -0.27 -18.71 -13.73
N LYS A 130 -0.34 -17.61 -12.98
CA LYS A 130 0.84 -16.83 -12.63
C LYS A 130 1.57 -17.44 -11.44
N VAL A 131 2.84 -17.75 -11.67
CA VAL A 131 3.73 -18.19 -10.60
C VAL A 131 4.26 -16.95 -9.90
N THR A 132 3.99 -16.83 -8.60
CA THR A 132 4.37 -15.66 -7.80
C THR A 132 5.89 -15.59 -7.57
N VAL A 133 6.57 -16.73 -7.43
CA VAL A 133 7.99 -16.79 -7.08
C VAL A 133 8.75 -17.55 -8.18
N GLU A 134 9.93 -17.06 -8.56
CA GLU A 134 10.80 -17.80 -9.48
C GLU A 134 11.15 -19.17 -8.89
N PRO A 135 10.99 -20.27 -9.65
CA PRO A 135 11.49 -21.57 -9.21
C PRO A 135 13.00 -21.46 -9.01
N SER A 136 13.50 -21.76 -7.81
CA SER A 136 14.93 -21.85 -7.56
C SER A 136 15.51 -22.97 -8.41
N GLU A 137 16.27 -22.64 -9.47
CA GLU A 137 17.03 -23.64 -10.21
C GLU A 137 18.03 -24.28 -9.24
N SER A 138 17.81 -25.57 -8.96
CA SER A 138 18.59 -26.39 -8.03
C SER A 138 19.88 -26.90 -8.68
#